data_AF-A0A351SR99-F1
#
_entry.id   AF-A0A351SR99-F1
#
_cell.length_a   1.000
_cell.length_b   1.000
_cell.length_c   1.000
_cell.angle_alpha   90.00
_cell.angle_beta   90.00
_cell.angle_gamma   90.00
#
_symmetry.space_group_name_H-M   'P 1'
#
loop_
_entity.id
_entity.type
_entity.pdbx_description
1 polymer ?
#
loop_
_entity_poly.entity_id
_entity_poly.type
_entity_poly.pdbx_seq_one_letter_code
_entity_poly.pdbx_strand_id
1 'polypeptide(L)'
;MDFLLLQICGSMIVSVGVVYVGNSIKKGIYTHLKLQKDACTPIEIDKLPKIERYETVSSAYSIIVSKQGILGHLSDFDKLLSSIDHVDKTTFLNHIPHLKVYIDHTRKRPKGDYKIDENMIVVNPEDERATVYYNLLKASISRKVESTYAQGFTRYIKDDDGQIRSKIGYGLTIPYLDMIYERYFSPIITEEGDLDTCSSILSIFEELIGYKTMERLFFSSALDELVDILSPHITRKQTIKLIRNIDHLYEAINTKNVVVAALAQSTFRETAEILAKLMLGMGKSKEEIDALLNLKFRTSTYSYSLRPKDKTAIKKLL
;
A
#
# COMPACT_ATOMS: atom_id res chain seq x y z
N MET A 1 -16.48 -53.00 -7.87
CA MET A 1 -15.23 -52.33 -7.43
C MET A 1 -15.44 -50.82 -7.26
N ASP A 2 -16.51 -50.25 -7.82
CA ASP A 2 -16.72 -48.80 -7.92
C ASP A 2 -17.30 -48.12 -6.66
N PHE A 3 -17.93 -48.89 -5.77
CA PHE A 3 -18.52 -48.33 -4.54
C PHE A 3 -17.47 -47.92 -3.50
N LEU A 4 -16.33 -48.62 -3.46
CA LEU A 4 -15.23 -48.32 -2.52
C LEU A 4 -14.48 -47.04 -2.93
N LEU A 5 -14.33 -46.81 -4.25
CA LEU A 5 -13.68 -45.61 -4.80
C LEU A 5 -14.50 -44.34 -4.56
N LEU A 6 -15.83 -44.42 -4.66
CA LEU A 6 -16.73 -43.29 -4.34
C LEU A 6 -16.72 -42.92 -2.85
N GLN A 7 -16.61 -43.91 -1.96
CA GLN A 7 -16.56 -43.67 -0.51
C GLN A 7 -15.20 -43.08 -0.05
N ILE A 8 -14.10 -43.50 -0.69
CA ILE A 8 -12.76 -42.95 -0.47
C ILE A 8 -12.68 -41.51 -1.02
N CYS A 9 -13.20 -41.25 -2.23
CA CYS A 9 -13.25 -39.91 -2.79
C CYS A 9 -14.13 -38.97 -1.95
N GLY A 10 -15.31 -39.43 -1.49
CA GLY A 10 -16.20 -38.63 -0.63
C GLY A 10 -15.58 -38.29 0.73
N SER A 11 -14.91 -39.25 1.37
CA SER A 11 -14.24 -39.01 2.66
C SER A 11 -12.99 -38.14 2.53
N MET A 12 -12.22 -38.24 1.43
CA MET A 12 -11.12 -37.32 1.12
C MET A 12 -11.62 -35.90 0.81
N ILE A 13 -12.74 -35.74 0.08
CA ILE A 13 -13.32 -34.42 -0.21
C ILE A 13 -13.83 -33.74 1.08
N VAL A 14 -14.48 -34.50 1.97
CA VAL A 14 -14.95 -33.97 3.27
C VAL A 14 -13.77 -33.61 4.18
N SER A 15 -12.73 -34.45 4.26
CA SER A 15 -11.56 -34.17 5.10
C SER A 15 -10.70 -33.03 4.55
N VAL A 16 -10.49 -32.94 3.23
CA VAL A 16 -9.82 -31.79 2.59
C VAL A 16 -10.65 -30.51 2.76
N GLY A 17 -11.98 -30.58 2.63
CA GLY A 17 -12.89 -29.46 2.88
C GLY A 17 -12.84 -28.96 4.32
N VAL A 18 -12.88 -29.86 5.30
CA VAL A 18 -12.78 -29.52 6.73
C VAL A 18 -11.40 -28.93 7.07
N VAL A 19 -10.32 -29.46 6.50
CA VAL A 19 -8.96 -28.89 6.68
C VAL A 19 -8.84 -27.50 6.04
N TYR A 20 -9.41 -27.30 4.85
CA TYR A 20 -9.36 -26.01 4.15
C TYR A 20 -10.19 -24.94 4.85
N VAL A 21 -11.40 -25.29 5.31
CA VAL A 21 -12.26 -24.42 6.11
C VAL A 21 -11.62 -24.14 7.47
N GLY A 22 -11.07 -25.15 8.14
CA GLY A 22 -10.36 -25.00 9.42
C GLY A 22 -9.14 -24.09 9.32
N ASN A 23 -8.31 -24.25 8.28
CA ASN A 23 -7.16 -23.38 8.04
C ASN A 23 -7.57 -21.95 7.70
N SER A 24 -8.65 -21.78 6.92
CA SER A 24 -9.20 -20.45 6.61
C SER A 24 -9.72 -19.75 7.87
N ILE A 25 -10.43 -20.46 8.75
CA ILE A 25 -10.91 -19.92 10.04
C ILE A 25 -9.74 -19.57 10.95
N LYS A 26 -8.74 -20.46 11.10
CA LYS A 26 -7.53 -20.18 11.90
C LYS A 26 -6.78 -18.95 11.40
N LYS A 27 -6.60 -18.83 10.08
CA LYS A 27 -6.00 -17.64 9.45
C LYS A 27 -6.83 -16.38 9.78
N GLY A 28 -8.15 -16.45 9.67
CA GLY A 28 -9.05 -15.35 10.00
C GLY A 28 -8.96 -14.91 11.47
N ILE A 29 -8.95 -15.86 12.40
CA ILE A 29 -8.80 -15.58 13.85
C ILE A 29 -7.43 -14.97 14.13
N TYR A 30 -6.36 -15.53 13.57
CA TYR A 30 -5.02 -14.98 13.73
C TYR A 30 -4.92 -13.53 13.21
N THR A 31 -5.43 -13.27 12.00
CA THR A 31 -5.49 -11.91 11.44
C THR A 31 -6.33 -10.98 12.34
N HIS A 32 -7.47 -11.43 12.85
CA HIS A 32 -8.30 -10.66 13.76
C HIS A 32 -7.57 -10.27 15.04
N LEU A 33 -6.95 -11.25 15.72
CA LEU A 33 -6.17 -11.01 16.94
C LEU A 33 -4.96 -10.10 16.69
N LYS A 34 -4.28 -10.27 15.54
CA LYS A 34 -3.19 -9.41 15.11
C LYS A 34 -3.66 -7.96 14.95
N LEU A 35 -4.74 -7.73 14.20
CA LEU A 35 -5.29 -6.38 13.98
C LEU A 35 -5.76 -5.73 15.29
N GLN A 36 -6.30 -6.50 16.24
CA GLN A 36 -6.64 -6.00 17.57
C GLN A 36 -5.40 -5.63 18.40
N LYS A 37 -4.34 -6.45 18.36
CA LYS A 37 -3.08 -6.13 19.03
C LYS A 37 -2.44 -4.88 18.43
N ASP A 38 -2.40 -4.80 17.11
CA ASP A 38 -1.88 -3.65 16.39
C ASP A 38 -2.71 -2.41 16.76
N ALA A 39 -4.05 -2.52 16.88
CA ALA A 39 -4.97 -1.48 17.36
C ALA A 39 -4.45 -0.74 18.61
N CYS A 40 -3.96 -1.49 19.60
CA CYS A 40 -3.54 -0.97 20.91
C CYS A 40 -2.05 -0.61 21.01
N THR A 41 -1.23 -0.90 19.99
CA THR A 41 0.21 -0.66 20.05
C THR A 41 0.55 0.80 19.74
N PRO A 42 1.27 1.53 20.61
CA PRO A 42 1.75 2.87 20.30
C PRO A 42 2.67 2.85 19.07
N ILE A 43 2.48 3.81 18.16
CA ILE A 43 3.32 3.98 16.98
C ILE A 43 3.81 5.43 16.96
N GLU A 44 5.12 5.59 16.91
CA GLU A 44 5.76 6.86 16.64
C GLU A 44 6.09 6.93 15.15
N ILE A 45 5.84 8.09 14.56
CA ILE A 45 6.17 8.40 13.17
C ILE A 45 7.24 9.47 13.24
N ASP A 46 8.48 9.02 13.21
CA ASP A 46 9.64 9.89 13.29
C ASP A 46 9.92 10.56 11.95
N LYS A 47 10.44 11.79 12.04
CA LYS A 47 10.94 12.52 10.89
C LYS A 47 12.24 11.89 10.43
N LEU A 48 12.29 11.50 9.16
CA LEU A 48 13.56 11.08 8.58
C LEU A 48 14.46 12.29 8.28
N PRO A 49 15.79 12.13 8.36
CA PRO A 49 16.73 13.14 7.90
C PRO A 49 16.50 13.44 6.41
N LYS A 50 16.92 14.61 5.92
CA LYS A 50 16.90 14.88 4.47
C LYS A 50 17.87 13.94 3.76
N ILE A 51 17.54 13.55 2.53
CA ILE A 51 18.45 12.75 1.71
C ILE A 51 19.50 13.70 1.15
N GLU A 52 20.75 13.49 1.51
CA GLU A 52 21.86 14.15 0.86
C GLU A 52 22.13 13.45 -0.49
N ARG A 53 22.36 14.24 -1.54
CA ARG A 53 22.81 13.69 -2.82
C ARG A 53 24.23 13.18 -2.61
N TYR A 54 24.49 11.92 -2.97
CA TYR A 54 25.86 11.49 -3.13
C TYR A 54 26.45 12.27 -4.32
N GLU A 55 27.33 13.23 -4.03
CA GLU A 55 28.18 13.82 -5.04
C GLU A 55 28.95 12.67 -5.69
N THR A 56 28.92 12.59 -7.02
CA THR A 56 29.62 11.58 -7.83
C THR A 56 29.15 10.13 -7.70
N VAL A 57 28.19 9.77 -8.56
CA VAL A 57 28.33 8.49 -9.28
C VAL A 57 28.55 8.84 -10.75
N SER A 58 29.83 8.74 -11.15
CA SER A 58 30.23 8.64 -12.55
C SER A 58 29.24 7.74 -13.29
N SER A 59 28.80 8.15 -14.46
CA SER A 59 27.76 7.59 -15.33
C SER A 59 27.88 6.09 -15.72
N ALA A 60 28.77 5.35 -15.08
CA ALA A 60 28.80 3.91 -15.10
C ALA A 60 27.81 3.36 -14.07
N TYR A 61 26.60 3.06 -14.52
CA TYR A 61 25.71 2.16 -13.81
C TYR A 61 26.47 0.85 -13.50
N SER A 62 26.94 0.63 -12.27
CA SER A 62 27.46 -0.67 -11.85
C SER A 62 26.31 -1.63 -11.57
N ILE A 63 25.41 -1.77 -12.55
CA ILE A 63 24.38 -2.78 -12.46
C ILE A 63 25.09 -4.09 -12.78
N ILE A 64 25.11 -5.01 -11.82
CA ILE A 64 25.43 -6.40 -12.10
C ILE A 64 24.19 -6.97 -12.80
N VAL A 65 24.05 -6.65 -14.09
CA VAL A 65 22.95 -7.13 -14.92
C VAL A 65 23.36 -8.46 -15.49
N SER A 66 22.58 -9.51 -15.25
CA SER A 66 22.74 -10.78 -15.98
C SER A 66 22.19 -10.72 -17.42
N LYS A 67 21.50 -9.63 -17.82
CA LYS A 67 20.75 -9.55 -19.08
C LYS A 67 20.63 -8.12 -19.64
N GLN A 68 21.08 -7.90 -20.88
CA GLN A 68 21.06 -6.60 -21.57
C GLN A 68 19.67 -5.90 -21.65
N GLY A 69 18.56 -6.65 -21.58
CA GLY A 69 17.20 -6.09 -21.63
C GLY A 69 16.83 -5.18 -20.46
N ILE A 70 17.39 -5.44 -19.27
CA ILE A 70 17.10 -4.67 -18.05
C ILE A 70 17.69 -3.25 -18.14
N LEU A 71 18.82 -3.06 -18.83
CA LEU A 71 19.41 -1.73 -19.04
C LEU A 71 18.49 -0.82 -19.87
N GLY A 72 17.80 -1.37 -20.87
CA GLY A 72 16.80 -0.64 -21.64
C GLY A 72 15.64 -0.17 -20.77
N HIS A 73 15.11 -1.06 -19.92
CA HIS A 73 14.05 -0.75 -18.97
C HIS A 73 14.43 0.33 -17.96
N LEU A 74 15.68 0.36 -17.49
CA LEU A 74 16.17 1.38 -16.57
C LEU A 74 16.25 2.77 -17.23
N SER A 75 16.78 2.83 -18.46
CA SER A 75 16.84 4.08 -19.23
C SER A 75 15.46 4.64 -19.54
N ASP A 76 14.52 3.77 -19.94
CA ASP A 76 13.14 4.19 -20.21
C ASP A 76 12.41 4.60 -18.93
N PHE A 77 12.63 3.89 -17.82
CA PHE A 77 12.08 4.27 -16.52
C PHE A 77 12.61 5.64 -16.05
N ASP A 78 13.91 5.90 -16.18
CA ASP A 78 14.50 7.19 -15.82
C ASP A 78 13.91 8.34 -16.64
N LYS A 79 13.70 8.15 -17.95
CA LYS A 79 13.01 9.13 -18.80
C LYS A 79 11.58 9.40 -18.35
N LEU A 80 10.82 8.35 -18.02
CA LEU A 80 9.43 8.48 -17.56
C LEU A 80 9.36 9.18 -16.20
N LEU A 81 10.19 8.75 -15.24
CA LEU A 81 10.31 9.41 -13.94
C LEU A 81 10.76 10.87 -14.11
N SER A 82 11.55 11.15 -15.15
CA SER A 82 11.98 12.51 -15.51
C SER A 82 10.91 13.42 -16.08
N SER A 83 9.76 12.89 -16.49
CA SER A 83 8.63 13.70 -16.90
C SER A 83 7.80 14.23 -15.71
N ILE A 84 8.04 13.73 -14.49
CA ILE A 84 7.32 14.14 -13.27
C ILE A 84 8.05 15.30 -12.58
N ASP A 85 7.63 16.52 -12.87
CA ASP A 85 8.30 17.79 -12.52
C ASP A 85 8.46 18.06 -11.00
N HIS A 86 7.55 17.52 -10.19
CA HIS A 86 7.45 17.82 -8.76
C HIS A 86 8.00 16.69 -7.86
N VAL A 87 8.67 15.70 -8.44
CA VAL A 87 9.26 14.55 -7.75
C VAL A 87 10.77 14.68 -7.62
N ASP A 88 11.28 14.55 -6.39
CA ASP A 88 12.71 14.43 -6.14
C ASP A 88 13.20 13.00 -6.43
N LYS A 89 14.12 12.88 -7.39
CA LYS A 89 14.70 11.60 -7.80
C LYS A 89 15.95 11.22 -7.00
N THR A 90 16.33 12.02 -5.99
CA THR A 90 17.56 11.78 -5.22
C THR A 90 17.60 10.36 -4.65
N THR A 91 16.48 9.85 -4.12
CA THR A 91 16.36 8.45 -3.66
C THR A 91 16.68 7.45 -4.77
N PHE A 92 16.06 7.62 -5.94
CA PHE A 92 16.26 6.76 -7.11
C PHE A 92 17.72 6.78 -7.56
N LEU A 93 18.29 7.97 -7.74
CA LEU A 93 19.67 8.15 -8.18
C LEU A 93 20.69 7.56 -7.19
N ASN A 94 20.40 7.60 -5.89
CA ASN A 94 21.25 6.99 -4.87
C ASN A 94 21.17 5.46 -4.85
N HIS A 95 20.04 4.86 -5.25
CA HIS A 95 19.84 3.40 -5.23
C HIS A 95 20.34 2.69 -6.49
N ILE A 96 20.14 3.31 -7.65
CA ILE A 96 20.34 2.68 -8.95
C ILE A 96 21.77 2.13 -9.19
N PRO A 97 22.85 2.84 -8.83
CA PRO A 97 24.21 2.35 -9.04
C PRO A 97 24.52 1.00 -8.38
N HIS A 98 23.82 0.68 -7.29
CA HIS A 98 24.04 -0.53 -6.50
C HIS A 98 22.90 -1.54 -6.61
N LEU A 99 21.95 -1.30 -7.52
CA LEU A 99 20.75 -2.12 -7.68
C LEU A 99 21.13 -3.49 -8.26
N LYS A 100 20.72 -4.55 -7.56
CA LYS A 100 20.85 -5.94 -8.04
C LYS A 100 19.54 -6.38 -8.65
N VAL A 101 19.57 -7.03 -9.81
CA VAL A 101 18.38 -7.61 -10.44
C VAL A 101 18.59 -9.11 -10.63
N TYR A 102 17.73 -9.90 -9.99
CA TYR A 102 17.76 -11.36 -10.03
C TYR A 102 16.48 -11.88 -10.66
N ILE A 103 16.59 -12.80 -11.62
CA ILE A 103 15.44 -13.45 -12.26
C ILE A 103 15.22 -14.79 -11.57
N ASP A 104 14.08 -14.95 -10.92
CA ASP A 104 13.72 -16.18 -10.24
C ASP A 104 12.71 -16.96 -11.08
N HIS A 105 13.21 -17.93 -11.84
CA HIS A 105 12.39 -18.81 -12.70
C HIS A 105 11.48 -19.77 -11.92
N THR A 106 11.61 -19.85 -10.59
CA THR A 106 10.82 -20.77 -9.75
C THR A 106 9.61 -20.10 -9.11
N ARG A 107 9.53 -18.76 -9.15
CA ARG A 107 8.45 -17.99 -8.52
C ARG A 107 7.25 -17.84 -9.44
N LYS A 108 6.06 -18.10 -8.87
CA LYS A 108 4.75 -17.84 -9.49
C LYS A 108 4.12 -16.50 -9.07
N ARG A 109 4.86 -15.60 -8.41
CA ARG A 109 4.31 -14.30 -7.98
C ARG A 109 4.37 -13.30 -9.14
N PRO A 110 3.24 -12.70 -9.55
CA PRO A 110 3.20 -11.88 -10.77
C PRO A 110 3.94 -10.55 -10.65
N LYS A 111 4.01 -9.93 -9.46
CA LYS A 111 4.58 -8.57 -9.29
C LYS A 111 6.08 -8.51 -8.90
N GLY A 112 6.78 -9.65 -8.81
CA GLY A 112 8.16 -9.70 -8.27
C GLY A 112 8.26 -9.19 -6.81
N ASP A 113 9.47 -8.98 -6.30
CA ASP A 113 9.71 -8.37 -4.98
C ASP A 113 10.95 -7.46 -4.99
N TYR A 114 10.84 -6.25 -4.42
CA TYR A 114 11.98 -5.41 -4.09
C TYR A 114 12.36 -5.58 -2.62
N LYS A 115 13.62 -5.95 -2.37
CA LYS A 115 14.19 -6.08 -1.03
C LYS A 115 15.08 -4.88 -0.72
N ILE A 116 14.62 -4.02 0.19
CA ILE A 116 15.31 -2.78 0.59
C ILE A 116 16.70 -3.08 1.17
N ASP A 117 16.83 -4.11 2.02
CA ASP A 117 18.10 -4.46 2.68
C ASP A 117 19.21 -4.88 1.71
N GLU A 118 18.83 -5.55 0.63
CA GLU A 118 19.77 -6.10 -0.35
C GLU A 118 19.92 -5.16 -1.56
N ASN A 119 19.15 -4.06 -1.61
CA ASN A 119 18.90 -3.24 -2.79
C ASN A 119 18.70 -4.12 -4.04
N MET A 120 17.75 -5.05 -3.95
CA MET A 120 17.59 -6.13 -4.93
C MET A 120 16.16 -6.27 -5.41
N ILE A 121 15.99 -6.35 -6.73
CA ILE A 121 14.73 -6.72 -7.40
C ILE A 121 14.78 -8.19 -7.78
N VAL A 122 13.76 -8.94 -7.36
CA VAL A 122 13.50 -10.30 -7.82
C VAL A 122 12.39 -10.26 -8.86
N VAL A 123 12.73 -10.56 -10.11
CA VAL A 123 11.83 -10.50 -11.27
C VAL A 123 11.27 -11.89 -11.58
N ASN A 124 9.98 -11.94 -11.91
CA ASN A 124 9.35 -13.11 -12.51
C ASN A 124 9.44 -13.00 -14.05
N PRO A 125 9.91 -14.05 -14.76
CA PRO A 125 10.09 -14.02 -16.21
C PRO A 125 8.81 -13.82 -17.06
N GLU A 126 7.60 -14.04 -16.52
CA GLU A 126 6.36 -14.02 -17.32
C GLU A 126 5.91 -12.61 -17.77
N ASP A 127 6.28 -11.54 -17.03
CA ASP A 127 6.07 -10.14 -17.43
C ASP A 127 7.24 -9.26 -16.92
N GLU A 128 8.36 -9.34 -17.65
CA GLU A 128 9.63 -8.70 -17.27
C GLU A 128 9.48 -7.17 -17.12
N ARG A 129 8.80 -6.50 -18.06
CA ARG A 129 8.69 -5.03 -18.07
C ARG A 129 7.84 -4.52 -16.92
N ALA A 130 6.61 -5.02 -16.76
CA ALA A 130 5.72 -4.52 -15.71
C ALA A 130 6.29 -4.80 -14.33
N THR A 131 6.87 -5.99 -14.13
CA THR A 131 7.52 -6.38 -12.88
C THR A 131 8.73 -5.49 -12.59
N VAL A 132 9.59 -5.24 -13.57
CA VAL A 132 10.76 -4.38 -13.38
C VAL A 132 10.33 -2.96 -13.03
N TYR A 133 9.38 -2.36 -13.77
CA TYR A 133 8.97 -0.97 -13.55
C TYR A 133 8.31 -0.79 -12.18
N TYR A 134 7.44 -1.71 -11.79
CA TYR A 134 6.79 -1.67 -10.50
C TYR A 134 7.80 -1.76 -9.33
N ASN A 135 8.83 -2.60 -9.48
CA ASN A 135 9.85 -2.74 -8.45
C ASN A 135 10.92 -1.62 -8.49
N LEU A 136 11.17 -1.01 -9.66
CA LEU A 136 11.97 0.22 -9.76
C LEU A 136 11.26 1.39 -9.09
N LEU A 137 9.94 1.49 -9.24
CA LEU A 137 9.14 2.48 -8.52
C LEU A 137 9.22 2.24 -7.01
N LYS A 138 9.10 0.99 -6.54
CA LYS A 138 9.38 0.64 -5.13
C LYS A 138 10.77 1.06 -4.67
N ALA A 139 11.80 0.83 -5.48
CA ALA A 139 13.16 1.25 -5.15
C ALA A 139 13.29 2.77 -5.06
N SER A 140 12.65 3.51 -5.97
CA SER A 140 12.67 4.99 -6.01
C SER A 140 12.02 5.65 -4.80
N ILE A 141 11.10 4.97 -4.13
CA ILE A 141 10.39 5.47 -2.94
C ILE A 141 10.91 4.85 -1.64
N SER A 142 11.98 4.06 -1.67
CA SER A 142 12.48 3.34 -0.50
C SER A 142 13.62 4.08 0.18
N ARG A 143 13.72 3.98 1.50
CA ARG A 143 14.83 4.56 2.27
C ARG A 143 15.15 3.67 3.46
N LYS A 144 16.42 3.64 3.86
CA LYS A 144 16.88 2.99 5.08
C LYS A 144 17.70 3.99 5.88
N VAL A 145 17.33 4.21 7.14
CA VAL A 145 18.05 5.04 8.10
C VAL A 145 18.15 4.22 9.39
N GLU A 146 19.36 3.74 9.71
CA GLU A 146 19.59 2.82 10.83
C GLU A 146 18.67 1.59 10.76
N SER A 147 17.86 1.34 11.80
CA SER A 147 16.86 0.28 11.89
C SER A 147 15.48 0.66 11.33
N THR A 148 15.33 1.90 10.86
CA THR A 148 14.10 2.42 10.28
C THR A 148 14.09 2.31 8.77
N TYR A 149 13.00 1.75 8.26
CA TYR A 149 12.78 1.55 6.85
C TYR A 149 11.56 2.35 6.40
N ALA A 150 11.70 2.95 5.23
CA ALA A 150 10.65 3.66 4.55
C ALA A 150 10.42 3.08 3.16
N GLN A 151 9.17 3.07 2.73
CA GLN A 151 8.80 2.79 1.34
C GLN A 151 7.50 3.52 1.03
N GLY A 152 7.57 4.62 0.28
CA GLY A 152 6.43 5.50 0.12
C GLY A 152 5.92 6.00 1.47
N PHE A 153 4.64 5.79 1.73
CA PHE A 153 4.02 6.08 3.04
C PHE A 153 4.22 4.99 4.09
N THR A 154 4.90 3.87 3.77
CA THR A 154 5.15 2.81 4.73
C THR A 154 6.34 3.18 5.58
N ARG A 155 6.17 3.09 6.90
CA ARG A 155 7.25 3.08 7.90
C ARG A 155 7.27 1.73 8.59
N TYR A 156 8.46 1.16 8.78
CA TYR A 156 8.63 0.02 9.68
C TYR A 156 10.00 0.02 10.34
N ILE A 157 10.05 -0.51 11.56
CA ILE A 157 11.28 -0.67 12.34
C ILE A 157 11.55 -2.16 12.46
N LYS A 158 12.80 -2.55 12.22
CA LYS A 158 13.26 -3.92 12.51
C LYS A 158 14.06 -3.96 13.83
N ASP A 159 13.94 -5.07 14.56
CA ASP A 159 14.85 -5.37 15.67
C ASP A 159 16.18 -5.99 15.16
N ASP A 160 17.09 -6.26 16.08
CA ASP A 160 18.43 -6.81 15.79
C ASP A 160 18.38 -8.19 15.13
N ASP A 161 17.30 -8.95 15.39
CA ASP A 161 17.01 -10.25 14.76
C ASP A 161 16.34 -10.10 13.38
N GLY A 162 16.16 -8.86 12.90
CA GLY A 162 15.57 -8.54 11.61
C GLY A 162 14.05 -8.67 11.55
N GLN A 163 13.37 -8.89 12.67
CA GLN A 163 11.92 -8.97 12.77
C GLN A 163 11.29 -7.58 12.79
N ILE A 164 10.12 -7.45 12.16
CA ILE A 164 9.39 -6.18 12.12
C ILE A 164 8.73 -5.94 13.48
N ARG A 165 9.24 -4.93 14.21
CA ARG A 165 8.72 -4.51 15.52
C ARG A 165 7.47 -3.64 15.38
N SER A 166 7.46 -2.74 14.40
CA SER A 166 6.34 -1.84 14.11
C SER A 166 6.22 -1.62 12.61
N LYS A 167 4.99 -1.46 12.10
CA LYS A 167 4.71 -1.16 10.69
C LYS A 167 3.44 -0.34 10.58
N ILE A 168 3.47 0.70 9.74
CA ILE A 168 2.34 1.60 9.48
C ILE A 168 2.41 2.16 8.05
N GLY A 169 1.27 2.47 7.45
CA GLY A 169 1.14 3.17 6.16
C GLY A 169 1.28 2.26 4.93
N TYR A 170 1.19 0.94 5.13
CA TYR A 170 1.23 -0.04 4.06
C TYR A 170 -0.03 -0.03 3.19
N GLY A 171 -1.20 0.14 3.80
CA GLY A 171 -2.48 0.32 3.14
C GLY A 171 -2.62 1.68 2.44
N LEU A 172 -1.74 2.64 2.74
CA LEU A 172 -1.57 3.83 1.90
C LEU A 172 -0.60 3.55 0.74
N THR A 173 0.50 2.87 1.02
CA THR A 173 1.60 2.73 0.06
C THR A 173 1.24 1.87 -1.13
N ILE A 174 0.68 0.68 -0.92
CA ILE A 174 0.45 -0.24 -2.05
C ILE A 174 -0.62 0.29 -3.00
N PRO A 175 -1.79 0.76 -2.52
CA PRO A 175 -2.80 1.29 -3.42
C PRO A 175 -2.33 2.59 -4.10
N TYR A 176 -1.57 3.45 -3.39
CA TYR A 176 -1.01 4.66 -4.03
C TYR A 176 0.08 4.32 -5.05
N LEU A 177 0.92 3.31 -4.78
CA LEU A 177 1.90 2.79 -5.72
C LEU A 177 1.22 2.28 -7.00
N ASP A 178 0.10 1.55 -6.85
CA ASP A 178 -0.71 1.09 -7.97
C ASP A 178 -1.29 2.29 -8.74
N MET A 179 -1.81 3.33 -8.07
CA MET A 179 -2.27 4.57 -8.72
C MET A 179 -1.17 5.28 -9.53
N ILE A 180 0.04 5.41 -8.99
CA ILE A 180 1.18 6.03 -9.68
C ILE A 180 1.65 5.18 -10.85
N TYR A 181 1.68 3.86 -10.67
CA TYR A 181 2.02 2.93 -11.74
C TYR A 181 1.05 3.04 -12.91
N GLU A 182 -0.27 3.07 -12.66
CA GLU A 182 -1.28 3.27 -13.70
C GLU A 182 -1.17 4.64 -14.35
N ARG A 183 -0.92 5.70 -13.57
CA ARG A 183 -0.84 7.09 -14.06
C ARG A 183 0.31 7.32 -15.05
N TYR A 184 1.45 6.67 -14.85
CA TYR A 184 2.69 7.01 -15.58
C TYR A 184 3.37 5.86 -16.32
N PHE A 185 3.11 4.62 -15.93
CA PHE A 185 3.93 3.47 -16.34
C PHE A 185 3.12 2.34 -17.00
N SER A 186 1.80 2.33 -16.84
CA SER A 186 0.92 1.33 -17.46
C SER A 186 0.77 1.59 -18.96
N PRO A 187 1.02 0.57 -19.82
CA PRO A 187 0.88 0.69 -21.27
C PRO A 187 -0.59 0.66 -21.74
N ILE A 188 -1.52 0.30 -20.86
CA ILE A 188 -2.95 0.27 -21.13
C ILE A 188 -3.56 1.35 -20.25
N ILE A 189 -4.13 2.38 -20.87
CA ILE A 189 -5.09 3.25 -20.18
C ILE A 189 -6.27 2.34 -19.84
N THR A 190 -6.24 1.71 -18.66
CA THR A 190 -7.40 0.97 -18.18
C THR A 190 -8.48 2.01 -17.95
N GLU A 191 -9.54 1.94 -18.76
CA GLU A 191 -10.81 2.59 -18.46
C GLU A 191 -11.12 2.39 -16.98
N GLU A 192 -11.53 3.46 -16.29
CA GLU A 192 -11.81 3.57 -14.85
C GLU A 192 -12.10 2.20 -14.20
N GLY A 193 -11.04 1.51 -13.76
CA GLY A 193 -11.20 0.26 -13.03
C GLY A 193 -11.85 0.57 -11.69
N ASP A 194 -12.66 -0.36 -11.17
CA ASP A 194 -13.23 -0.26 -9.83
C ASP A 194 -12.11 0.05 -8.82
N LEU A 195 -12.05 1.30 -8.35
CA LEU A 195 -11.09 1.71 -7.34
C LEU A 195 -11.37 0.90 -6.08
N ASP A 196 -10.36 0.20 -5.58
CA ASP A 196 -10.47 -0.43 -4.28
C ASP A 196 -10.71 0.63 -3.20
N THR A 197 -11.29 0.22 -2.07
CA THR A 197 -11.67 1.14 -0.99
C THR A 197 -10.50 2.01 -0.50
N CYS A 198 -9.26 1.51 -0.53
CA CYS A 198 -8.09 2.27 -0.11
C CYS A 198 -7.66 3.29 -1.18
N SER A 199 -7.71 2.94 -2.47
CA SER A 199 -7.50 3.88 -3.58
C SER A 199 -8.53 5.00 -3.60
N SER A 200 -9.78 4.71 -3.23
CA SER A 200 -10.83 5.72 -3.02
C SER A 200 -10.48 6.71 -1.91
N ILE A 201 -9.94 6.22 -0.78
CA ILE A 201 -9.50 7.09 0.33
C ILE A 201 -8.30 7.93 -0.09
N LEU A 202 -7.34 7.36 -0.82
CA LEU A 202 -6.18 8.08 -1.33
C LEU A 202 -6.56 9.16 -2.35
N SER A 203 -7.57 8.91 -3.18
CA SER A 203 -8.12 9.92 -4.08
C SER A 203 -8.68 11.12 -3.30
N ILE A 204 -9.34 10.88 -2.16
CA ILE A 204 -9.79 11.96 -1.27
C ILE A 204 -8.59 12.72 -0.69
N PHE A 205 -7.50 12.04 -0.32
CA PHE A 205 -6.27 12.73 0.12
C PHE A 205 -5.66 13.59 -0.99
N GLU A 206 -5.62 13.12 -2.24
CA GLU A 206 -5.17 13.93 -3.39
C GLU A 206 -6.08 15.14 -3.62
N GLU A 207 -7.39 15.01 -3.47
CA GLU A 207 -8.34 16.12 -3.61
C GLU A 207 -8.21 17.16 -2.49
N LEU A 208 -7.85 16.72 -1.28
CA LEU A 208 -7.69 17.61 -0.12
C LEU A 208 -6.34 18.32 -0.07
N ILE A 209 -5.25 17.61 -0.38
CA ILE A 209 -3.86 18.09 -0.23
C ILE A 209 -3.27 18.55 -1.58
N GLY A 210 -3.86 18.10 -2.69
CA GLY A 210 -3.35 18.27 -4.04
C GLY A 210 -2.47 17.09 -4.47
N TYR A 211 -2.75 16.54 -5.65
CA TYR A 211 -2.03 15.37 -6.19
C TYR A 211 -0.51 15.57 -6.24
N LYS A 212 -0.03 16.75 -6.70
CA LYS A 212 1.41 17.05 -6.76
C LYS A 212 2.08 16.99 -5.38
N THR A 213 1.40 17.51 -4.36
CA THR A 213 1.90 17.46 -2.98
C THR A 213 1.96 16.02 -2.50
N MET A 214 0.90 15.24 -2.74
CA MET A 214 0.81 13.84 -2.33
C MET A 214 1.89 12.98 -3.00
N GLU A 215 2.13 13.15 -4.30
CA GLU A 215 3.21 12.48 -5.03
C GLU A 215 4.58 12.84 -4.47
N ARG A 216 4.86 14.14 -4.27
CA ARG A 216 6.13 14.60 -3.69
C ARG A 216 6.39 13.93 -2.34
N LEU A 217 5.39 13.88 -1.47
CA LEU A 217 5.49 13.24 -0.16
C LEU A 217 5.73 11.73 -0.29
N PHE A 218 5.03 11.08 -1.22
CA PHE A 218 5.18 9.66 -1.48
C PHE A 218 6.61 9.31 -1.95
N PHE A 219 7.13 10.02 -2.94
CA PHE A 219 8.48 9.78 -3.45
C PHE A 219 9.59 10.12 -2.44
N SER A 220 9.36 11.08 -1.56
CA SER A 220 10.29 11.44 -0.47
C SER A 220 10.21 10.49 0.73
N SER A 221 9.27 9.53 0.68
CA SER A 221 8.86 8.67 1.79
C SER A 221 8.52 9.46 3.06
N ALA A 222 7.79 10.56 2.93
CA ALA A 222 7.55 11.55 3.98
C ALA A 222 6.18 11.35 4.66
N LEU A 223 5.98 10.18 5.31
CA LEU A 223 4.76 9.90 6.09
C LEU A 223 4.57 10.92 7.22
N ASP A 224 5.66 11.34 7.86
CA ASP A 224 5.66 12.36 8.90
C ASP A 224 5.13 13.70 8.40
N GLU A 225 5.56 14.17 7.23
CA GLU A 225 5.05 15.40 6.63
C GLU A 225 3.58 15.29 6.22
N LEU A 226 3.14 14.12 5.72
CA LEU A 226 1.71 13.88 5.50
C LEU A 226 0.91 14.01 6.80
N VAL A 227 1.43 13.44 7.89
CA VAL A 227 0.79 13.56 9.22
C VAL A 227 0.74 15.02 9.65
N ASP A 228 1.81 15.78 9.44
CA ASP A 228 1.89 17.20 9.81
C ASP A 228 0.96 18.08 8.98
N ILE A 229 0.67 17.73 7.72
CA ILE A 229 -0.33 18.42 6.89
C ILE A 229 -1.76 18.16 7.37
N LEU A 230 -2.04 16.95 7.84
CA LEU A 230 -3.39 16.55 8.29
C LEU A 230 -3.68 16.99 9.73
N SER A 231 -2.65 17.07 10.57
CA SER A 231 -2.76 17.32 12.02
C SER A 231 -3.31 18.70 12.47
N PRO A 232 -3.30 19.76 11.63
CA PRO A 232 -4.02 21.00 11.92
C PRO A 232 -5.54 20.86 11.85
N HIS A 233 -6.04 19.88 11.10
CA HIS A 233 -7.47 19.70 10.82
C HIS A 233 -8.11 18.58 11.65
N ILE A 234 -7.30 17.61 12.09
CA ILE A 234 -7.64 16.56 13.07
C ILE A 234 -6.46 16.35 14.00
N THR A 235 -6.66 15.89 15.24
CA THR A 235 -5.51 15.71 16.16
C THR A 235 -4.48 14.72 15.59
N ARG A 236 -3.18 14.88 15.89
CA ARG A 236 -2.12 13.92 15.46
C ARG A 236 -2.48 12.47 15.80
N LYS A 237 -3.08 12.24 16.98
CA LYS A 237 -3.58 10.92 17.39
C LYS A 237 -4.65 10.37 16.45
N GLN A 238 -5.59 11.22 16.00
CA GLN A 238 -6.60 10.84 15.01
C GLN A 238 -5.98 10.61 13.63
N THR A 239 -4.98 11.40 13.23
CA THR A 239 -4.25 11.17 11.96
C THR A 239 -3.56 9.82 11.95
N ILE A 240 -2.81 9.48 13.00
CA ILE A 240 -2.16 8.17 13.14
C ILE A 240 -3.21 7.06 13.15
N LYS A 241 -4.34 7.26 13.86
CA LYS A 241 -5.45 6.31 13.88
C LYS A 241 -6.06 6.10 12.49
N LEU A 242 -6.24 7.17 11.72
CA LEU A 242 -6.75 7.10 10.35
C LEU A 242 -5.83 6.23 9.47
N ILE A 243 -4.52 6.47 9.50
CA ILE A 243 -3.53 5.70 8.73
C ILE A 243 -3.59 4.21 9.11
N ARG A 244 -3.65 3.90 10.42
CA ARG A 244 -3.73 2.52 10.91
C ARG A 244 -5.04 1.84 10.53
N ASN A 245 -6.14 2.58 10.54
CA ASN A 245 -7.42 2.06 10.07
C ASN A 245 -7.37 1.72 8.57
N ILE A 246 -6.68 2.52 7.76
CA ILE A 246 -6.46 2.22 6.33
C ILE A 246 -5.61 0.95 6.16
N ASP A 247 -4.54 0.77 6.96
CA ASP A 247 -3.75 -0.47 6.96
C ASP A 247 -4.62 -1.69 7.29
N HIS A 248 -5.49 -1.57 8.30
CA HIS A 248 -6.41 -2.63 8.70
C HIS A 248 -7.44 -2.96 7.62
N LEU A 249 -7.99 -1.94 6.94
CA LEU A 249 -8.90 -2.12 5.82
C LEU A 249 -8.21 -2.85 4.67
N TYR A 250 -7.00 -2.43 4.31
CA TYR A 250 -6.21 -3.07 3.27
C TYR A 250 -5.94 -4.56 3.57
N GLU A 251 -5.50 -4.88 4.79
CA GLU A 251 -5.26 -6.28 5.21
C GLU A 251 -6.55 -7.10 5.19
N ALA A 252 -7.67 -6.51 5.64
CA ALA A 252 -8.96 -7.17 5.69
C ALA A 252 -9.49 -7.54 4.30
N ILE A 253 -9.41 -6.59 3.36
CA ILE A 253 -9.81 -6.76 1.96
C ILE A 253 -9.00 -7.89 1.31
N ASN A 254 -7.67 -7.88 1.50
CA ASN A 254 -6.78 -8.86 0.88
C ASN A 254 -6.86 -10.25 1.51
N THR A 255 -7.29 -10.36 2.78
CA THR A 255 -7.42 -11.65 3.46
C THR A 255 -8.67 -12.43 2.99
N LYS A 256 -9.68 -11.76 2.43
CA LYS A 256 -10.94 -12.37 1.91
C LYS A 256 -11.60 -13.34 2.89
N ASN A 257 -11.59 -13.02 4.19
CA ASN A 257 -12.08 -13.89 5.26
C ASN A 257 -13.28 -13.28 6.00
N VAL A 258 -14.31 -14.10 6.25
CA VAL A 258 -15.57 -13.67 6.87
C VAL A 258 -15.39 -13.14 8.30
N VAL A 259 -14.51 -13.73 9.10
CA VAL A 259 -14.23 -13.27 10.48
C VAL A 259 -13.63 -11.87 10.48
N VAL A 260 -12.83 -11.56 9.47
CA VAL A 260 -12.15 -10.27 9.32
C VAL A 260 -13.12 -9.20 8.76
N ALA A 261 -14.18 -9.61 8.05
CA ALA A 261 -15.16 -8.70 7.45
C ALA A 261 -15.94 -7.85 8.49
N ALA A 262 -16.23 -8.39 9.67
CA ALA A 262 -16.92 -7.63 10.73
C ALA A 262 -16.04 -6.51 11.29
N LEU A 263 -14.74 -6.80 11.49
CA LEU A 263 -13.75 -5.80 11.92
C LEU A 263 -13.50 -4.77 10.81
N ALA A 264 -13.50 -5.19 9.55
CA ALA A 264 -13.40 -4.29 8.41
C ALA A 264 -14.54 -3.27 8.41
N GLN A 265 -15.77 -3.70 8.69
CA GLN A 265 -16.92 -2.79 8.69
C GLN A 265 -16.87 -1.74 9.80
N SER A 266 -16.50 -2.12 11.03
CA SER A 266 -16.35 -1.14 12.12
C SER A 266 -15.20 -0.17 11.85
N THR A 267 -14.08 -0.69 11.34
CA THR A 267 -12.90 0.10 10.95
C THR A 267 -13.24 1.07 9.82
N PHE A 268 -14.04 0.63 8.84
CA PHE A 268 -14.48 1.45 7.72
C PHE A 268 -15.33 2.63 8.18
N ARG A 269 -16.32 2.38 9.06
CA ARG A 269 -17.15 3.46 9.62
C ARG A 269 -16.31 4.49 10.35
N GLU A 270 -15.40 4.04 11.20
CA GLU A 270 -14.53 4.95 11.93
C GLU A 270 -13.60 5.74 10.99
N THR A 271 -13.10 5.09 9.94
CA THR A 271 -12.32 5.74 8.88
C THR A 271 -13.13 6.86 8.22
N ALA A 272 -14.37 6.57 7.82
CA ALA A 272 -15.27 7.55 7.22
C ALA A 272 -15.58 8.73 8.16
N GLU A 273 -15.78 8.46 9.46
CA GLU A 273 -16.01 9.52 10.46
C GLU A 273 -14.78 10.42 10.65
N ILE A 274 -13.57 9.86 10.69
CA ILE A 274 -12.35 10.66 10.79
C ILE A 274 -12.09 11.44 9.50
N LEU A 275 -12.33 10.83 8.32
CA LEU A 275 -12.25 11.51 7.03
C LEU A 275 -13.23 12.67 6.93
N ALA A 276 -14.49 12.49 7.34
CA ALA A 276 -15.46 13.58 7.35
C ALA A 276 -15.01 14.74 8.24
N LYS A 277 -14.47 14.45 9.43
CA LYS A 277 -13.90 15.48 10.32
C LYS A 277 -12.71 16.20 9.70
N LEU A 278 -11.82 15.46 9.04
CA LEU A 278 -10.70 16.04 8.31
C LEU A 278 -11.18 16.99 7.23
N MET A 279 -12.13 16.56 6.39
CA MET A 279 -12.68 17.36 5.31
C MET A 279 -13.36 18.64 5.83
N LEU A 280 -14.14 18.55 6.91
CA LEU A 280 -14.70 19.72 7.60
C LEU A 280 -13.62 20.68 8.08
N GLY A 281 -12.58 20.14 8.73
CA GLY A 281 -11.44 20.93 9.20
C GLY A 281 -10.70 21.64 8.06
N MET A 282 -10.76 21.08 6.85
CA MET A 282 -10.21 21.66 5.61
C MET A 282 -11.21 22.54 4.85
N GLY A 283 -12.36 22.84 5.44
CA GLY A 283 -13.33 23.80 4.91
C GLY A 283 -14.32 23.25 3.89
N LYS A 284 -14.44 21.92 3.74
CA LYS A 284 -15.45 21.31 2.86
C LYS A 284 -16.85 21.43 3.44
N SER A 285 -17.82 21.72 2.57
CA SER A 285 -19.24 21.74 2.95
C SER A 285 -19.77 20.33 3.22
N LYS A 286 -20.90 20.25 3.94
CA LYS A 286 -21.58 18.99 4.20
C LYS A 286 -21.98 18.27 2.90
N GLU A 287 -22.44 19.03 1.92
CA GLU A 287 -22.84 18.54 0.61
C GLU A 287 -21.63 18.01 -0.17
N GLU A 288 -20.48 18.70 -0.12
CA GLU A 288 -19.24 18.21 -0.73
C GLU A 288 -18.75 16.91 -0.07
N ILE A 289 -18.81 16.83 1.26
CA ILE A 289 -18.43 15.63 2.01
C ILE A 289 -19.34 14.46 1.67
N ASP A 290 -20.65 14.66 1.71
CA ASP A 290 -21.61 13.62 1.34
C ASP A 290 -21.42 13.19 -0.11
N ALA A 291 -21.16 14.12 -1.04
CA ALA A 291 -20.88 13.79 -2.44
C ALA A 291 -19.63 12.92 -2.58
N LEU A 292 -18.51 13.30 -1.95
CA LEU A 292 -17.24 12.59 -2.06
C LEU A 292 -17.27 11.22 -1.40
N LEU A 293 -17.80 11.12 -0.18
CA LEU A 293 -17.92 9.83 0.50
C LEU A 293 -18.90 8.91 -0.24
N ASN A 294 -20.03 9.41 -0.75
CA ASN A 294 -20.96 8.56 -1.50
C ASN A 294 -20.42 8.16 -2.87
N LEU A 295 -19.75 9.06 -3.59
CA LEU A 295 -19.18 8.77 -4.91
C LEU A 295 -18.08 7.71 -4.80
N LYS A 296 -17.10 7.92 -3.91
CA LYS A 296 -15.88 7.11 -3.84
C LYS A 296 -16.09 5.77 -3.11
N PHE A 297 -17.11 5.65 -2.25
CA PHE A 297 -17.41 4.38 -1.56
C PHE A 297 -18.55 3.57 -2.18
N ARG A 298 -19.36 4.12 -3.08
CA ARG A 298 -20.34 3.33 -3.84
C ARG A 298 -19.71 2.50 -4.95
N THR A 299 -18.62 2.97 -5.53
CA THR A 299 -17.90 2.32 -6.63
C THR A 299 -16.88 1.28 -6.18
N SER A 300 -16.56 1.20 -4.88
CA SER A 300 -15.59 0.20 -4.41
C SER A 300 -16.19 -1.21 -4.39
N THR A 301 -15.43 -2.21 -4.85
CA THR A 301 -15.81 -3.63 -5.01
C THR A 301 -16.32 -4.29 -3.72
N TYR A 302 -15.98 -3.73 -2.56
CA TYR A 302 -16.67 -3.97 -1.30
C TYR A 302 -17.69 -2.85 -1.08
N SER A 303 -18.84 -2.94 -1.75
CA SER A 303 -19.96 -2.04 -1.54
C SER A 303 -20.58 -2.32 -0.17
N TYR A 304 -19.87 -1.94 0.90
CA TYR A 304 -20.50 -1.68 2.18
C TYR A 304 -21.34 -0.42 2.00
N SER A 305 -22.54 -0.58 1.42
CA SER A 305 -23.52 0.48 1.45
C SER A 305 -23.63 0.94 2.90
N LEU A 306 -23.25 2.20 3.18
CA LEU A 306 -23.40 2.80 4.50
C LEU A 306 -24.83 2.54 4.93
N ARG A 307 -25.03 1.71 5.96
CA ARG A 307 -26.37 1.36 6.40
C ARG A 307 -27.06 2.67 6.81
N PRO A 308 -28.40 2.79 6.70
CA PRO A 308 -29.10 4.03 7.07
C PRO A 308 -28.71 4.56 8.47
N LYS A 309 -28.39 3.65 9.41
CA LYS A 309 -27.93 3.99 10.77
C LYS A 309 -26.54 4.65 10.79
N ASP A 310 -25.62 4.25 9.92
CA ASP A 310 -24.27 4.82 9.83
C ASP A 310 -24.30 6.20 9.15
N LYS A 311 -25.18 6.39 8.16
CA LYS A 311 -25.50 7.73 7.62
C LYS A 311 -26.07 8.67 8.68
N THR A 312 -26.79 8.12 9.66
CA THR A 312 -27.36 8.91 10.77
C THR A 312 -26.26 9.33 11.76
N ALA A 313 -25.23 8.52 11.97
CA ALA A 313 -24.08 8.87 12.82
C ALA A 313 -23.24 10.00 12.19
N ILE A 314 -22.97 9.91 10.88
CA ILE A 314 -22.29 10.96 10.12
C ILE A 314 -23.14 12.24 10.09
N LYS A 315 -24.46 12.13 9.87
CA LYS A 315 -25.40 13.28 9.95
C LYS A 315 -25.51 13.92 11.33
N LYS A 316 -25.13 13.23 12.41
CA LYS A 316 -25.08 13.79 13.77
C LYS A 316 -23.74 14.48 14.07
N LEU A 317 -22.70 14.18 13.30
CA LEU A 317 -21.37 14.79 13.38
C LEU A 317 -21.26 16.05 12.49
N LEU A 318 -22.04 16.11 11.40
CA LEU A 318 -22.17 17.23 10.45
C LEU A 318 -23.36 18.12 10.78
#